data_AF-A0A1W2TQ39-F1
#
_entry.id   AF-A0A1W2TQ39-F1
#
_cell.length_a   1.000
_cell.length_b   1.000
_cell.length_c   1.000
_cell.angle_alpha   90.00
_cell.angle_beta   90.00
_cell.angle_gamma   90.00
#
_symmetry.space_group_name_H-M   'P 1'
#
loop_
_entity.id
_entity.type
_entity.pdbx_description
1 polymer ?
#
loop_
_entity_poly.entity_id
_entity_poly.type
_entity_poly.pdbx_seq_one_letter_code
_entity_poly.pdbx_strand_id
1 'polypeptide(L)'
;MTGSSPATRQPRQWSSPSRPHMSDFLAENRHTELSHQDALAAAQAEHDRVRHAAISVFKTHELEQECRRLQQQEDIVRQQQQKEEERLRNEERLRAEEERLRALKLKTVPKLPAEAPPPAAVPSLTSTPRLNGSIPLDAILAPVSADKQGSTSAAGNEPHSQKATSSNAPTPPVNGAKVADTPSSQPSQQEQHVALAKHTPFGAPATTGSPSEPSTARQNAPSAPLTSKGPTDKYIVIHQNLKKLRSSLAEQAKSTPALKARMGDMRRELRKSLGQMVTEKGGNKKQTTTIQGLLQESLSGDVPSSMVDPSQYIADQREPMDGALHNEAELPSLFLYLLNIFAKTIINQFINECGAQPKAADPLGVVAAQIFSHKAYHWRGKTLIDILMAKYRVACPVLFGYRGSESTEQGRIRLGWRKDGAGWTPEQQHIDKMKGLAVGYAAISLRDFSKSANTNPWPPSKYWTSLARIVNTPPAEISNTQCVVLRGMIEIYEERFILFYGSAAIAALRSALIEFPHKALIKTPGTSGLPVLAQILKRDIGLEL
;
A
#
# COMPACT_ATOMS: atom_id res chain seq x y z
N MET A 1 -15.96 -36.25 -54.75
CA MET A 1 -15.78 -37.17 -53.61
C MET A 1 -14.40 -36.89 -53.02
N THR A 2 -14.18 -36.79 -51.71
CA THR A 2 -15.07 -36.81 -50.53
C THR A 2 -14.73 -35.61 -49.62
N GLY A 3 -15.69 -35.11 -48.85
CA GLY A 3 -15.47 -33.97 -47.95
C GLY A 3 -15.19 -34.38 -46.51
N SER A 4 -14.27 -33.68 -45.84
CA SER A 4 -14.04 -33.79 -44.39
C SER A 4 -14.54 -32.53 -43.70
N SER A 5 -15.61 -32.66 -42.90
CA SER A 5 -16.18 -31.54 -42.15
C SER A 5 -15.26 -31.07 -41.02
N PRO A 6 -15.18 -29.76 -40.73
CA PRO A 6 -14.48 -29.27 -39.54
C PRO A 6 -15.22 -29.72 -38.28
N ALA A 7 -14.47 -30.20 -37.27
CA ALA A 7 -15.05 -30.74 -36.05
C ALA A 7 -15.71 -29.64 -35.19
N THR A 8 -17.03 -29.70 -35.06
CA THR A 8 -17.82 -28.76 -34.25
C THR A 8 -17.45 -28.91 -32.76
N ARG A 9 -16.73 -27.93 -32.20
CA ARG A 9 -16.50 -27.85 -30.75
C ARG A 9 -17.83 -27.61 -30.05
N GLN A 10 -18.40 -28.67 -29.47
CA GLN A 10 -19.49 -28.50 -28.50
C GLN A 10 -19.02 -27.64 -27.32
N PRO A 11 -19.79 -26.65 -26.86
CA PRO A 11 -19.55 -26.04 -25.57
C PRO A 11 -19.78 -27.11 -24.49
N ARG A 12 -18.89 -27.19 -23.49
CA ARG A 12 -19.16 -27.99 -22.28
C ARG A 12 -20.26 -27.28 -21.48
N GLN A 13 -21.51 -27.61 -21.79
CA GLN A 13 -22.64 -27.28 -20.92
C GLN A 13 -22.42 -28.01 -19.59
N TRP A 14 -22.08 -27.25 -18.54
CA TRP A 14 -22.44 -27.67 -17.20
C TRP A 14 -23.96 -27.53 -17.08
N SER A 15 -24.65 -28.61 -17.44
CA SER A 15 -26.09 -28.76 -17.24
C SER A 15 -26.39 -28.74 -15.75
N SER A 16 -26.63 -27.55 -15.21
CA SER A 16 -27.20 -27.39 -13.87
C SER A 16 -28.51 -28.17 -13.81
N PRO A 17 -28.67 -29.14 -12.89
CA PRO A 17 -29.97 -29.75 -12.67
C PRO A 17 -30.95 -28.65 -12.23
N SER A 18 -32.15 -28.66 -12.80
CA SER A 18 -33.24 -27.75 -12.47
C SER A 18 -33.50 -27.79 -10.96
N ARG A 19 -33.28 -26.68 -10.26
CA ARG A 19 -33.60 -26.55 -8.83
C ARG A 19 -35.12 -26.70 -8.61
N PRO A 20 -35.63 -27.73 -7.90
CA PRO A 20 -37.04 -27.78 -7.47
C PRO A 20 -37.28 -26.91 -6.22
N HIS A 21 -36.50 -25.84 -6.06
CA HIS A 21 -36.26 -25.21 -4.76
C HIS A 21 -37.29 -24.12 -4.41
N MET A 22 -38.57 -24.50 -4.38
CA MET A 22 -39.66 -23.78 -3.67
C MET A 22 -40.78 -24.74 -3.26
N SER A 23 -41.07 -25.78 -4.07
CA SER A 23 -42.22 -26.68 -3.85
C SER A 23 -42.04 -27.66 -2.69
N ASP A 24 -40.87 -28.27 -2.51
CA ASP A 24 -40.63 -29.29 -1.47
C ASP A 24 -40.77 -28.74 -0.03
N PHE A 25 -40.66 -27.43 0.16
CA PHE A 25 -40.82 -26.80 1.46
C PHE A 25 -42.27 -26.82 1.96
N LEU A 26 -43.25 -27.08 1.09
CA LEU A 26 -44.69 -27.07 1.36
C LEU A 26 -45.36 -28.45 1.18
N ALA A 27 -44.59 -29.52 0.92
CA ALA A 27 -45.14 -30.86 0.76
C ALA A 27 -45.53 -31.47 2.12
N GLU A 28 -46.78 -31.91 2.28
CA GLU A 28 -47.31 -32.48 3.53
C GLU A 28 -46.57 -33.75 3.98
N ASN A 29 -45.98 -34.50 3.04
CA ASN A 29 -45.23 -35.74 3.30
C ASN A 29 -43.80 -35.52 3.85
N ARG A 30 -43.37 -34.28 4.10
CA ARG A 30 -42.01 -33.91 4.56
C ARG A 30 -41.59 -34.54 5.90
N HIS A 31 -42.53 -35.04 6.69
CA HIS A 31 -42.28 -35.72 7.97
C HIS A 31 -42.38 -37.25 7.89
N THR A 32 -42.41 -37.82 6.68
CA THR A 32 -42.32 -39.28 6.48
C THR A 32 -40.88 -39.78 6.63
N GLU A 33 -40.71 -40.98 7.18
CA GLU A 33 -39.39 -41.61 7.32
C GLU A 33 -38.69 -41.78 5.96
N LEU A 34 -39.45 -42.14 4.92
CA LEU A 34 -38.96 -42.25 3.54
C LEU A 34 -38.33 -40.95 3.05
N SER A 35 -38.98 -39.80 3.26
CA SER A 35 -38.44 -38.48 2.88
C SER A 35 -37.14 -38.15 3.61
N HIS A 36 -36.96 -38.61 4.85
CA HIS A 36 -35.69 -38.47 5.58
C HIS A 36 -34.60 -39.41 5.03
N GLN A 37 -34.93 -40.65 4.65
CA GLN A 37 -33.99 -41.59 4.04
C GLN A 37 -33.54 -41.09 2.65
N ASP A 38 -34.46 -40.62 1.81
CA ASP A 38 -34.16 -40.02 0.50
C ASP A 38 -33.28 -38.77 0.63
N ALA A 39 -33.56 -37.90 1.61
CA ALA A 39 -32.75 -36.71 1.87
C ALA A 39 -31.30 -37.05 2.31
N LEU A 40 -31.12 -38.12 3.10
CA LEU A 40 -29.80 -38.62 3.48
C LEU A 40 -29.05 -39.22 2.29
N ALA A 41 -29.73 -40.02 1.46
CA ALA A 41 -29.15 -40.59 0.24
C ALA A 41 -28.72 -39.49 -0.75
N ALA A 42 -29.54 -38.46 -0.96
CA ALA A 42 -29.22 -37.31 -1.80
C ALA A 42 -28.03 -36.49 -1.25
N ALA A 43 -27.98 -36.28 0.07
CA ALA A 43 -26.85 -35.61 0.73
C ALA A 43 -25.54 -36.39 0.59
N GLN A 44 -25.58 -37.73 0.69
CA GLN A 44 -24.41 -38.58 0.45
C GLN A 44 -23.97 -38.55 -1.01
N ALA A 45 -24.91 -38.59 -1.96
CA ALA A 45 -24.60 -38.51 -3.39
C ALA A 45 -23.91 -37.19 -3.78
N GLU A 46 -24.35 -36.05 -3.25
CA GLU A 46 -23.65 -34.76 -3.44
C GLU A 46 -22.30 -34.72 -2.69
N HIS A 47 -22.19 -35.30 -1.49
CA HIS A 47 -20.90 -35.41 -0.80
C HIS A 47 -19.86 -36.16 -1.64
N ASP A 48 -20.21 -37.35 -2.15
CA ASP A 48 -19.30 -38.12 -2.99
C ASP A 48 -19.04 -37.42 -4.34
N ARG A 49 -20.03 -36.73 -4.94
CA ARG A 49 -19.82 -35.90 -6.14
C ARG A 49 -18.78 -34.81 -5.89
N VAL A 50 -18.91 -34.05 -4.80
CA VAL A 50 -17.96 -32.99 -4.41
C VAL A 50 -16.57 -33.58 -4.12
N ARG A 51 -16.50 -34.74 -3.45
CA ARG A 51 -15.26 -35.45 -3.18
C ARG A 51 -14.53 -35.90 -4.46
N HIS A 52 -15.24 -36.47 -5.43
CA HIS A 52 -14.66 -36.86 -6.73
C HIS A 52 -14.20 -35.64 -7.55
N ALA A 53 -14.95 -34.53 -7.50
CA ALA A 53 -14.55 -33.27 -8.12
C ALA A 53 -13.27 -32.71 -7.49
N ALA A 54 -13.17 -32.69 -6.16
CA ALA A 54 -11.97 -32.24 -5.44
C ALA A 54 -10.73 -33.09 -5.77
N ILE A 55 -10.87 -34.42 -5.81
CA ILE A 55 -9.79 -35.35 -6.22
C ILE A 55 -9.34 -35.08 -7.66
N SER A 56 -10.28 -34.77 -8.56
CA SER A 56 -9.97 -34.45 -9.95
C SER A 56 -9.20 -33.13 -10.09
N VAL A 57 -9.66 -32.08 -9.41
CA VAL A 57 -8.98 -30.77 -9.38
C VAL A 57 -7.58 -30.87 -8.76
N PHE A 58 -7.41 -31.66 -7.70
CA PHE A 58 -6.11 -31.91 -7.07
C PHE A 58 -5.12 -32.53 -8.07
N LYS A 59 -5.51 -33.60 -8.78
CA LYS A 59 -4.68 -34.25 -9.79
C LYS A 59 -4.32 -33.34 -10.97
N THR A 60 -5.25 -32.49 -11.42
CA THR A 60 -4.96 -31.48 -12.45
C THR A 60 -3.91 -30.47 -11.95
N HIS A 61 -4.03 -30.01 -10.70
CA HIS A 61 -3.08 -29.08 -10.11
C HIS A 61 -1.69 -29.70 -9.88
N GLU A 62 -1.58 -30.99 -9.53
CA GLU A 62 -0.30 -31.72 -9.49
C GLU A 62 0.38 -31.73 -10.87
N LEU A 63 -0.35 -32.12 -11.92
CA LEU A 63 0.16 -32.12 -13.30
C LEU A 63 0.59 -30.71 -13.77
N GLU A 64 -0.16 -29.66 -13.42
CA GLU A 64 0.23 -28.27 -13.70
C GLU A 64 1.54 -27.86 -12.99
N GLN A 65 1.79 -28.37 -11.78
CA GLN A 65 3.06 -28.14 -11.08
C GLN A 65 4.22 -28.89 -11.74
N GLU A 66 4.02 -30.15 -12.16
CA GLU A 66 5.05 -30.92 -12.87
C GLU A 66 5.41 -30.29 -14.22
N CYS A 67 4.43 -29.91 -15.04
CA CYS A 67 4.66 -29.20 -16.29
C CYS A 67 5.42 -27.88 -16.07
N ARG A 68 5.10 -27.12 -15.03
CA ARG A 68 5.80 -25.89 -14.68
C ARG A 68 7.25 -26.14 -14.24
N ARG A 69 7.51 -27.22 -13.50
CA ARG A 69 8.86 -27.63 -13.09
C ARG A 69 9.71 -28.03 -14.29
N LEU A 70 9.13 -28.74 -15.27
CA LEU A 70 9.82 -29.11 -16.51
C LEU A 70 10.14 -27.88 -17.38
N GLN A 71 9.18 -26.96 -17.58
CA GLN A 71 9.40 -25.71 -18.30
C GLN A 71 10.53 -24.86 -17.69
N GLN A 72 10.57 -24.75 -16.35
CA GLN A 72 11.67 -24.07 -15.66
C GLN A 72 13.02 -24.76 -15.90
N GLN A 73 13.06 -26.09 -15.95
CA GLN A 73 14.28 -26.85 -16.23
C GLN A 73 14.75 -26.69 -17.68
N GLU A 74 13.84 -26.67 -18.66
CA GLU A 74 14.14 -26.38 -20.07
C GLU A 74 14.69 -24.94 -20.26
N ASP A 75 14.06 -23.95 -19.62
CA ASP A 75 14.51 -22.56 -19.70
C ASP A 75 15.90 -22.36 -19.08
N ILE A 76 16.24 -23.08 -18.00
CA ILE A 76 17.57 -23.08 -17.40
C ILE A 76 18.61 -23.67 -18.37
N VAL A 77 18.31 -24.81 -19.00
CA VAL A 77 19.21 -25.44 -19.99
C VAL A 77 19.40 -24.53 -21.21
N ARG A 78 18.33 -23.91 -21.71
CA ARG A 78 18.40 -22.97 -22.84
C ARG A 78 19.26 -21.74 -22.50
N GLN A 79 19.18 -21.22 -21.28
CA GLN A 79 20.04 -20.13 -20.79
C GLN A 79 21.50 -20.54 -20.59
N GLN A 80 21.79 -21.82 -20.31
CA GLN A 80 23.16 -22.34 -20.25
C GLN A 80 23.76 -22.42 -21.66
N GLN A 81 23.03 -23.02 -22.61
CA GLN A 81 23.44 -23.11 -24.02
C GLN A 81 23.73 -21.73 -24.64
N GLN A 82 22.85 -20.74 -24.41
CA GLN A 82 23.06 -19.38 -24.89
C GLN A 82 24.35 -18.72 -24.34
N LYS A 83 24.70 -19.01 -23.08
CA LYS A 83 25.96 -18.51 -22.48
C LYS A 83 27.18 -19.21 -23.06
N GLU A 84 27.09 -20.51 -23.33
CA GLU A 84 28.18 -21.27 -23.96
C GLU A 84 28.42 -20.82 -25.41
N GLU A 85 27.37 -20.59 -26.20
CA GLU A 85 27.46 -19.95 -27.52
C GLU A 85 28.10 -18.55 -27.44
N GLU A 86 27.71 -17.73 -26.46
CA GLU A 86 28.29 -16.40 -26.26
C GLU A 86 29.78 -16.47 -25.89
N ARG A 87 30.21 -17.45 -25.08
CA ARG A 87 31.64 -17.65 -24.83
C ARG A 87 32.38 -18.03 -26.10
N LEU A 88 31.89 -19.03 -26.84
CA LEU A 88 32.51 -19.52 -28.07
C LEU A 88 32.72 -18.39 -29.08
N ARG A 89 31.71 -17.55 -29.32
CA ARG A 89 31.82 -16.37 -30.21
C ARG A 89 32.85 -15.35 -29.71
N ASN A 90 33.01 -15.18 -28.40
CA ASN A 90 34.04 -14.29 -27.85
C ASN A 90 35.46 -14.90 -27.93
N GLU A 91 35.60 -16.21 -27.73
CA GLU A 91 36.85 -16.96 -27.92
C GLU A 91 37.30 -17.00 -29.41
N GLU A 92 36.35 -17.00 -30.36
CA GLU A 92 36.61 -16.82 -31.80
C GLU A 92 37.06 -15.40 -32.14
N ARG A 93 36.38 -14.37 -31.60
CA ARG A 93 36.76 -12.96 -31.81
C ARG A 93 38.18 -12.66 -31.31
N LEU A 94 38.55 -13.20 -30.15
CA LEU A 94 39.90 -13.04 -29.59
C LEU A 94 40.97 -13.69 -30.49
N ARG A 95 40.71 -14.90 -31.03
CA ARG A 95 41.63 -15.56 -31.97
C ARG A 95 41.81 -14.75 -33.25
N ALA A 96 40.74 -14.21 -33.83
CA ALA A 96 40.81 -13.36 -35.02
C ALA A 96 41.60 -12.04 -34.76
N GLU A 97 41.50 -11.47 -33.56
CA GLU A 97 42.27 -10.29 -33.16
C GLU A 97 43.76 -10.62 -32.93
N GLU A 98 44.08 -11.76 -32.31
CA GLU A 98 45.45 -12.26 -32.19
C GLU A 98 46.10 -12.50 -33.56
N GLU A 99 45.41 -13.15 -34.49
CA GLU A 99 45.92 -13.39 -35.85
C GLU A 99 46.18 -12.07 -36.58
N ARG A 100 45.29 -11.09 -36.45
CA ARG A 100 45.49 -9.73 -36.98
C ARG A 100 46.72 -9.05 -36.37
N LEU A 101 46.94 -9.19 -35.06
CA LEU A 101 48.12 -8.65 -34.38
C LEU A 101 49.42 -9.36 -34.79
N ARG A 102 49.39 -10.69 -35.02
CA ARG A 102 50.53 -11.45 -35.55
C ARG A 102 50.86 -11.03 -36.99
N ALA A 103 49.85 -10.87 -37.86
CA ALA A 103 50.02 -10.40 -39.23
C ALA A 103 50.59 -8.97 -39.29
N LEU A 104 50.21 -8.08 -38.38
CA LEU A 104 50.79 -6.73 -38.26
C LEU A 104 52.25 -6.78 -37.78
N LYS A 105 52.59 -7.63 -36.79
CA LYS A 105 53.97 -7.80 -36.30
C LYS A 105 54.90 -8.30 -37.40
N LEU A 106 54.47 -9.30 -38.18
CA LEU A 106 55.22 -9.84 -39.32
C LEU A 106 55.47 -8.80 -40.44
N LYS A 107 54.68 -7.73 -40.51
CA LYS A 107 54.79 -6.68 -41.52
C LYS A 107 55.68 -5.49 -41.11
N THR A 108 56.19 -5.48 -39.87
CA THR A 108 56.88 -4.31 -39.26
C THR A 108 58.33 -4.61 -38.84
N VAL A 109 59.03 -5.53 -39.54
CA VAL A 109 60.46 -5.83 -39.29
C VAL A 109 61.33 -5.55 -40.53
N PRO A 110 61.88 -4.34 -40.66
CA PRO A 110 62.99 -4.04 -41.58
C PRO A 110 64.28 -4.78 -41.19
N LYS A 111 65.19 -4.96 -42.14
CA LYS A 111 66.39 -5.80 -42.02
C LYS A 111 67.68 -4.94 -42.16
N LEU A 112 68.61 -5.11 -41.22
CA LEU A 112 69.96 -4.49 -41.22
C LEU A 112 71.04 -5.57 -40.86
N PRO A 113 72.34 -5.35 -41.16
CA PRO A 113 73.27 -6.43 -41.56
C PRO A 113 74.27 -6.90 -40.47
N ALA A 114 75.23 -7.74 -40.83
CA ALA A 114 76.10 -8.52 -39.92
C ALA A 114 77.61 -8.41 -40.20
N GLU A 115 78.44 -8.53 -39.15
CA GLU A 115 79.91 -8.75 -39.06
C GLU A 115 80.27 -8.89 -37.55
N ALA A 116 81.31 -9.56 -36.98
CA ALA A 116 82.20 -10.71 -37.31
C ALA A 116 82.79 -11.30 -35.98
N PRO A 117 83.48 -12.48 -35.95
CA PRO A 117 84.03 -13.13 -34.73
C PRO A 117 85.56 -12.89 -34.56
N PRO A 118 86.36 -13.55 -33.67
CA PRO A 118 86.14 -14.57 -32.60
C PRO A 118 86.70 -14.06 -31.23
N PRO A 119 87.43 -14.76 -30.30
CA PRO A 119 87.64 -16.19 -29.97
C PRO A 119 87.62 -16.57 -28.45
N ALA A 120 87.98 -17.84 -28.14
CA ALA A 120 88.63 -18.34 -26.89
C ALA A 120 87.80 -18.51 -25.58
N ALA A 121 88.37 -19.25 -24.60
CA ALA A 121 87.68 -19.80 -23.43
C ALA A 121 88.61 -20.10 -22.21
N VAL A 122 87.98 -20.48 -21.07
CA VAL A 122 88.52 -21.10 -19.81
C VAL A 122 89.54 -20.31 -18.93
N PRO A 123 89.69 -20.59 -17.61
CA PRO A 123 88.75 -21.16 -16.60
C PRO A 123 88.77 -20.47 -15.19
N SER A 124 87.99 -21.05 -14.24
CA SER A 124 88.29 -21.18 -12.78
C SER A 124 87.66 -20.27 -11.69
N LEU A 125 86.75 -20.87 -10.92
CA LEU A 125 86.65 -20.96 -9.44
C LEU A 125 86.32 -19.77 -8.51
N THR A 126 85.31 -20.03 -7.65
CA THR A 126 85.04 -19.49 -6.28
C THR A 126 84.70 -17.99 -6.11
N SER A 127 83.87 -17.56 -5.15
CA SER A 127 83.27 -18.22 -3.96
C SER A 127 81.78 -17.83 -3.69
N THR A 128 81.18 -18.44 -2.67
CA THR A 128 79.77 -18.32 -2.18
C THR A 128 79.68 -17.33 -0.97
N PRO A 129 78.56 -17.10 -0.21
CA PRO A 129 77.32 -17.89 -0.07
C PRO A 129 75.97 -17.15 0.25
N ARG A 130 74.93 -17.97 0.58
CA ARG A 130 73.65 -17.71 1.29
C ARG A 130 72.39 -17.47 0.41
N LEU A 131 71.20 -18.01 0.73
CA LEU A 131 70.79 -18.99 1.77
C LEU A 131 69.49 -19.75 1.40
N ASN A 132 69.45 -21.05 1.74
CA ASN A 132 68.32 -21.98 2.02
C ASN A 132 67.04 -22.10 1.15
N GLY A 133 66.72 -23.37 0.84
CA GLY A 133 65.41 -23.92 0.46
C GLY A 133 65.40 -25.46 0.63
N SER A 134 64.27 -26.14 0.35
CA SER A 134 63.99 -27.60 0.57
C SER A 134 63.79 -28.00 2.06
N ILE A 135 63.12 -29.11 2.46
CA ILE A 135 62.81 -30.42 1.83
C ILE A 135 61.31 -30.84 1.99
N PRO A 136 60.71 -31.71 1.13
CA PRO A 136 59.27 -32.10 1.12
C PRO A 136 59.01 -33.61 1.36
N LEU A 137 57.74 -34.07 1.19
CA LEU A 137 57.22 -35.40 0.69
C LEU A 137 55.66 -35.31 0.71
N ASP A 138 54.82 -35.74 -0.26
CA ASP A 138 54.64 -37.01 -1.02
C ASP A 138 54.10 -38.20 -0.18
N ALA A 139 53.19 -39.09 -0.65
CA ALA A 139 52.72 -39.36 -2.03
C ALA A 139 51.37 -40.16 -2.16
N ILE A 140 50.66 -39.96 -3.30
CA ILE A 140 49.85 -40.90 -4.15
C ILE A 140 48.71 -41.81 -3.56
N LEU A 141 47.45 -41.62 -4.00
CA LEU A 141 46.53 -42.60 -4.68
C LEU A 141 45.03 -42.14 -4.72
N ALA A 142 44.22 -42.75 -5.60
CA ALA A 142 42.77 -42.52 -5.82
C ALA A 142 42.13 -43.80 -6.47
N PRO A 143 40.87 -43.86 -7.00
CA PRO A 143 39.69 -42.96 -6.95
C PRO A 143 38.34 -43.73 -6.67
N VAL A 144 37.18 -43.14 -7.05
CA VAL A 144 35.88 -43.78 -7.42
C VAL A 144 34.81 -44.08 -6.33
N SER A 145 33.86 -43.13 -6.22
CA SER A 145 32.37 -43.29 -6.23
C SER A 145 31.54 -44.04 -5.16
N ALA A 146 30.27 -43.57 -5.08
CA ALA A 146 29.01 -44.30 -4.83
C ALA A 146 28.41 -44.43 -3.40
N ASP A 147 27.61 -43.41 -3.06
CA ASP A 147 26.16 -43.53 -2.81
C ASP A 147 25.57 -43.95 -1.42
N LYS A 148 24.35 -43.43 -1.16
CA LYS A 148 23.30 -43.79 -0.18
C LYS A 148 23.52 -43.78 1.35
N GLN A 149 22.84 -42.81 1.97
CA GLN A 149 21.75 -42.96 2.96
C GLN A 149 21.90 -43.89 4.20
N GLY A 150 21.65 -43.32 5.39
CA GLY A 150 20.65 -43.89 6.31
C GLY A 150 20.93 -43.83 7.82
N SER A 151 19.83 -43.81 8.61
CA SER A 151 19.72 -44.09 10.07
C SER A 151 20.65 -43.31 11.04
N THR A 152 20.20 -42.31 11.80
CA THR A 152 19.28 -42.29 12.99
C THR A 152 19.88 -42.74 14.32
N SER A 153 19.36 -42.16 15.43
CA SER A 153 19.75 -42.29 16.87
C SER A 153 20.68 -41.17 17.36
N ALA A 154 20.52 -40.57 18.56
CA ALA A 154 19.49 -40.73 19.60
C ALA A 154 19.20 -39.41 20.37
N ALA A 155 18.16 -39.43 21.20
CA ALA A 155 17.63 -38.31 21.99
C ALA A 155 18.44 -37.97 23.27
N GLY A 156 18.16 -36.81 23.90
CA GLY A 156 18.72 -36.46 25.21
C GLY A 156 18.29 -35.09 25.81
N ASN A 157 17.19 -35.08 26.56
CA ASN A 157 16.89 -34.29 27.77
C ASN A 157 17.14 -32.75 27.87
N GLU A 158 16.04 -32.02 28.08
CA GLU A 158 15.90 -30.97 29.14
C GLU A 158 15.84 -31.63 30.55
N PRO A 159 15.86 -30.94 31.73
CA PRO A 159 15.59 -29.51 31.98
C PRO A 159 16.39 -28.76 33.12
N HIS A 160 16.04 -27.48 33.31
CA HIS A 160 15.97 -26.70 34.58
C HIS A 160 17.22 -26.31 35.41
N SER A 161 17.45 -24.98 35.53
CA SER A 161 17.65 -24.18 36.77
C SER A 161 17.84 -22.69 36.35
N GLN A 162 17.24 -21.62 36.89
CA GLN A 162 16.85 -21.17 38.25
C GLN A 162 17.98 -20.75 39.20
N LYS A 163 18.41 -19.47 39.11
CA LYS A 163 18.64 -18.45 40.19
C LYS A 163 19.22 -17.16 39.53
N ALA A 164 18.80 -15.92 39.82
CA ALA A 164 18.86 -15.13 41.07
C ALA A 164 20.30 -14.70 41.45
N THR A 165 20.64 -13.50 41.95
CA THR A 165 19.93 -12.21 42.21
C THR A 165 20.96 -11.17 42.70
N SER A 166 20.97 -9.95 42.13
CA SER A 166 21.39 -8.68 42.80
C SER A 166 21.13 -7.50 41.85
N SER A 167 20.71 -6.28 42.22
CA SER A 167 20.64 -5.48 43.47
C SER A 167 21.93 -4.78 43.91
N ASN A 168 22.09 -3.50 43.54
CA ASN A 168 22.36 -2.41 44.51
C ASN A 168 22.28 -0.99 43.88
N ALA A 169 21.90 -0.04 44.72
CA ALA A 169 21.87 1.42 44.56
C ALA A 169 21.74 2.03 46.00
N PRO A 170 21.60 3.34 46.24
CA PRO A 170 22.10 4.54 45.56
C PRO A 170 22.97 5.41 46.52
N THR A 171 23.41 6.63 46.12
CA THR A 171 23.19 7.93 46.85
C THR A 171 24.11 9.08 46.35
N PRO A 172 23.78 10.37 46.60
CA PRO A 172 24.52 11.59 46.15
C PRO A 172 24.96 12.42 47.40
N PRO A 173 24.91 13.78 47.48
CA PRO A 173 25.13 14.87 46.52
C PRO A 173 26.21 15.90 47.00
N VAL A 174 26.54 16.93 46.19
CA VAL A 174 27.15 18.19 46.69
C VAL A 174 26.46 19.40 46.04
N ASN A 175 26.38 20.50 46.78
CA ASN A 175 25.60 21.71 46.49
C ASN A 175 26.52 22.95 46.33
N GLY A 176 26.07 24.03 45.68
CA GLY A 176 26.87 25.26 45.57
C GLY A 176 26.19 26.40 44.80
N ALA A 177 25.84 27.48 45.50
CA ALA A 177 25.10 28.63 44.95
C ALA A 177 25.67 29.98 45.44
N LYS A 178 25.47 31.04 44.65
CA LYS A 178 25.52 32.50 44.98
C LYS A 178 25.33 33.31 43.66
N VAL A 179 24.91 34.58 43.62
CA VAL A 179 24.01 35.44 44.44
C VAL A 179 23.87 36.79 43.68
N ALA A 180 22.69 37.43 43.72
CA ALA A 180 22.39 38.86 43.40
C ALA A 180 22.95 39.46 42.05
N ASP A 181 22.45 40.55 41.47
CA ASP A 181 21.88 41.80 42.00
C ASP A 181 20.85 42.45 41.05
N THR A 182 20.14 43.47 41.55
CA THR A 182 19.37 44.45 40.77
C THR A 182 19.97 45.84 41.03
N PRO A 183 20.04 46.76 40.04
CA PRO A 183 19.08 47.87 40.09
C PRO A 183 18.65 48.49 38.75
N SER A 184 17.66 49.37 38.86
CA SER A 184 17.02 50.23 37.85
C SER A 184 17.94 51.08 36.96
N SER A 185 17.55 51.31 35.70
CA SER A 185 17.56 52.65 35.10
C SER A 185 16.70 52.79 33.82
N GLN A 186 16.03 53.94 33.71
CA GLN A 186 15.39 54.58 32.53
C GLN A 186 15.91 56.04 32.52
N PRO A 187 15.61 56.95 31.55
CA PRO A 187 14.52 56.97 30.55
C PRO A 187 14.98 57.43 29.13
N SER A 188 14.07 58.08 28.38
CA SER A 188 14.24 58.85 27.11
C SER A 188 14.14 58.02 25.80
N GLN A 189 13.46 58.48 24.73
CA GLN A 189 12.66 59.71 24.56
C GLN A 189 11.52 59.59 23.50
N GLN A 190 10.78 60.70 23.38
CA GLN A 190 9.59 61.07 22.58
C GLN A 190 9.65 60.71 21.06
N GLU A 191 8.60 60.76 20.22
CA GLU A 191 7.40 61.63 20.08
C GLU A 191 6.12 60.82 19.71
N GLN A 192 4.90 61.12 20.20
CA GLN A 192 3.92 62.15 19.75
C GLN A 192 3.50 62.03 18.26
N HIS A 193 2.25 62.24 17.81
CA HIS A 193 0.92 62.54 18.40
C HIS A 193 -0.17 62.09 17.35
N VAL A 194 -1.50 62.27 17.36
CA VAL A 194 -2.61 62.95 18.12
C VAL A 194 -3.94 62.28 17.65
N ALA A 195 -5.14 62.33 18.25
CA ALA A 195 -5.61 62.33 19.65
C ALA A 195 -7.17 62.14 19.68
N LEU A 196 -7.73 61.81 20.86
CA LEU A 196 -9.07 62.12 21.44
C LEU A 196 -10.27 62.42 20.48
N ALA A 197 -11.37 61.66 20.38
CA ALA A 197 -12.31 61.09 21.37
C ALA A 197 -13.24 62.11 22.10
N LYS A 198 -14.56 61.83 22.15
CA LYS A 198 -15.56 62.45 23.03
C LYS A 198 -16.85 61.60 23.16
N HIS A 199 -17.51 61.67 24.32
CA HIS A 199 -18.86 61.14 24.60
C HIS A 199 -19.94 62.23 24.22
N THR A 200 -21.25 62.21 24.50
CA THR A 200 -22.06 61.75 25.67
C THR A 200 -23.56 61.53 25.23
N PRO A 201 -24.63 61.38 26.07
CA PRO A 201 -25.72 60.43 25.77
C PRO A 201 -27.17 60.98 25.86
N PHE A 202 -28.14 60.05 25.95
CA PHE A 202 -29.51 60.19 26.51
C PHE A 202 -30.65 60.77 25.63
N GLY A 203 -31.87 60.28 25.88
CA GLY A 203 -33.14 60.95 25.51
C GLY A 203 -34.08 60.21 24.56
N ALA A 204 -35.30 59.88 25.03
CA ALA A 204 -36.48 59.58 24.22
C ALA A 204 -37.63 60.50 24.66
N PRO A 205 -38.66 60.71 23.83
CA PRO A 205 -39.97 60.10 24.14
C PRO A 205 -40.74 59.61 22.90
N ALA A 206 -42.00 59.21 23.07
CA ALA A 206 -42.86 58.57 22.06
C ALA A 206 -44.19 59.29 21.84
N THR A 207 -44.91 58.98 20.73
CA THR A 207 -46.39 58.91 20.68
C THR A 207 -46.94 58.15 19.45
N THR A 208 -47.72 57.10 19.73
CA THR A 208 -48.97 56.62 19.08
C THR A 208 -49.34 56.96 17.62
N GLY A 209 -49.77 55.94 16.84
CA GLY A 209 -50.64 56.12 15.65
C GLY A 209 -50.81 54.88 14.75
N SER A 210 -51.85 54.07 14.98
CA SER A 210 -52.28 52.93 14.12
C SER A 210 -53.65 53.26 13.47
N PRO A 211 -54.06 52.68 12.31
CA PRO A 211 -54.53 51.27 12.27
C PRO A 211 -54.36 50.47 10.94
N SER A 212 -54.49 49.13 11.06
CA SER A 212 -55.01 48.12 10.09
C SER A 212 -54.64 48.13 8.59
N GLU A 213 -53.88 47.10 8.18
CA GLU A 213 -54.19 46.01 7.21
C GLU A 213 -55.31 46.16 6.12
N PRO A 214 -55.28 45.41 4.97
CA PRO A 214 -54.53 44.14 4.75
C PRO A 214 -53.80 43.92 3.39
N SER A 215 -52.99 42.85 3.38
CA SER A 215 -52.75 41.90 2.26
C SER A 215 -51.86 42.20 1.02
N THR A 216 -50.81 41.36 0.93
CA THR A 216 -50.30 40.66 -0.26
C THR A 216 -49.75 41.43 -1.49
N ALA A 217 -48.43 41.63 -1.51
CA ALA A 217 -47.59 41.33 -2.69
C ALA A 217 -46.14 41.00 -2.25
N ARG A 218 -45.59 39.85 -2.66
CA ARG A 218 -44.15 39.53 -2.50
C ARG A 218 -43.41 39.82 -3.80
N GLN A 219 -42.56 40.84 -3.82
CA GLN A 219 -41.52 40.98 -4.85
C GLN A 219 -40.18 41.45 -4.26
N ASN A 220 -39.19 40.56 -4.37
CA ASN A 220 -37.76 40.78 -4.58
C ASN A 220 -37.14 42.13 -4.15
N ALA A 221 -36.49 42.14 -2.98
CA ALA A 221 -35.35 43.02 -2.73
C ALA A 221 -34.04 42.22 -3.01
N PRO A 222 -33.04 42.80 -3.70
CA PRO A 222 -31.80 42.08 -4.04
C PRO A 222 -30.87 41.95 -2.83
N SER A 223 -30.60 40.72 -2.40
CA SER A 223 -29.59 40.43 -1.37
C SER A 223 -28.19 40.75 -1.90
N ALA A 224 -27.46 41.61 -1.18
CA ALA A 224 -26.07 41.92 -1.49
C ALA A 224 -25.20 40.64 -1.48
N PRO A 225 -24.24 40.50 -2.41
CA PRO A 225 -23.46 39.27 -2.54
C PRO A 225 -22.47 39.11 -1.38
N LEU A 226 -22.85 38.32 -0.37
CA LEU A 226 -21.92 37.77 0.60
C LEU A 226 -20.83 37.00 -0.15
N THR A 227 -19.58 37.47 -0.04
CA THR A 227 -18.41 36.89 -0.72
C THR A 227 -17.96 35.59 -0.05
N SER A 228 -18.80 34.56 -0.17
CA SER A 228 -18.54 33.21 0.33
C SER A 228 -17.36 32.58 -0.42
N LYS A 229 -16.17 32.67 0.19
CA LYS A 229 -15.05 31.79 -0.15
C LYS A 229 -15.56 30.35 -0.02
N GLY A 230 -15.55 29.60 -1.12
CA GLY A 230 -16.13 28.26 -1.18
C GLY A 230 -15.54 27.32 -0.11
N PRO A 231 -16.29 26.30 0.34
CA PRO A 231 -15.93 25.49 1.50
C PRO A 231 -14.55 24.84 1.33
N THR A 232 -13.58 25.31 2.13
CA THR A 232 -12.20 24.84 2.08
C THR A 232 -12.12 23.33 2.32
N ASP A 233 -11.47 22.61 1.41
CA ASP A 233 -11.28 21.17 1.51
C ASP A 233 -10.40 20.83 2.72
N LYS A 234 -11.04 20.44 3.83
CA LYS A 234 -10.38 20.11 5.11
C LYS A 234 -9.28 19.06 4.94
N TYR A 235 -9.44 18.09 4.05
CA TYR A 235 -8.43 17.06 3.80
C TYR A 235 -7.16 17.61 3.13
N ILE A 236 -7.26 18.68 2.32
CA ILE A 236 -6.09 19.41 1.84
C ILE A 236 -5.39 20.14 3.00
N VAL A 237 -6.15 20.79 3.88
CA VAL A 237 -5.59 21.51 5.06
C VAL A 237 -4.86 20.54 5.99
N ILE A 238 -5.49 19.41 6.34
CA ILE A 238 -4.88 18.31 7.09
C ILE A 238 -3.59 17.84 6.39
N HIS A 239 -3.62 17.61 5.08
CA HIS A 239 -2.42 17.20 4.33
C HIS A 239 -1.29 18.24 4.37
N GLN A 240 -1.60 19.54 4.42
CA GLN A 240 -0.60 20.61 4.61
C GLN A 240 -0.06 20.64 6.05
N ASN A 241 -0.91 20.51 7.06
CA ASN A 241 -0.47 20.44 8.46
C ASN A 241 0.41 19.20 8.70
N LEU A 242 0.07 18.06 8.10
CA LEU A 242 0.90 16.84 8.08
C LEU A 242 2.21 16.99 7.30
N LYS A 243 2.42 18.06 6.52
CA LYS A 243 3.74 18.46 6.04
C LYS A 243 4.49 19.24 7.12
N LYS A 244 3.88 20.30 7.67
CA LYS A 244 4.45 21.17 8.73
C LYS A 244 4.98 20.36 9.92
N LEU A 245 4.17 19.42 10.43
CA LEU A 245 4.53 18.51 11.53
C LEU A 245 5.84 17.74 11.29
N ARG A 246 6.14 17.37 10.04
CA ARG A 246 7.39 16.65 9.73
C ARG A 246 8.59 17.58 9.63
N SER A 247 8.39 18.87 9.35
CA SER A 247 9.44 19.88 9.43
C SER A 247 9.74 20.22 10.89
N SER A 248 8.72 20.48 11.71
CA SER A 248 8.92 20.82 13.12
C SER A 248 9.58 19.68 13.91
N LEU A 249 9.23 18.41 13.68
CA LEU A 249 9.98 17.30 14.28
C LEU A 249 11.41 17.16 13.75
N ALA A 250 11.66 17.48 12.47
CA ALA A 250 13.02 17.50 11.93
C ALA A 250 13.85 18.68 12.47
N GLU A 251 13.21 19.72 12.99
CA GLU A 251 13.83 20.84 13.70
C GLU A 251 14.06 20.51 15.19
N GLN A 252 13.07 19.97 15.89
CA GLN A 252 13.21 19.47 17.27
C GLN A 252 14.29 18.39 17.38
N ALA A 253 14.40 17.51 16.39
CA ALA A 253 15.48 16.51 16.29
C ALA A 253 16.88 17.10 16.00
N LYS A 254 17.03 18.42 15.83
CA LYS A 254 18.34 19.09 15.88
C LYS A 254 18.74 19.35 17.34
N SER A 255 17.79 19.77 18.17
CA SER A 255 17.98 20.12 19.58
C SER A 255 17.97 18.91 20.52
N THR A 256 17.26 17.83 20.18
CA THR A 256 17.07 16.65 21.03
C THR A 256 17.67 15.39 20.39
N PRO A 257 18.91 14.99 20.75
CA PRO A 257 19.60 13.83 20.13
C PRO A 257 18.87 12.50 20.31
N ALA A 258 18.24 12.26 21.47
CA ALA A 258 17.48 11.04 21.75
C ALA A 258 16.29 10.87 20.78
N LEU A 259 15.50 11.93 20.61
CA LEU A 259 14.42 12.00 19.62
C LEU A 259 14.96 11.76 18.20
N LYS A 260 16.08 12.39 17.82
CA LYS A 260 16.71 12.24 16.51
C LYS A 260 17.05 10.79 16.17
N ALA A 261 17.67 10.09 17.11
CA ALA A 261 18.02 8.68 16.95
C ALA A 261 16.76 7.82 16.85
N ARG A 262 15.91 7.83 17.89
CA ARG A 262 14.80 6.88 18.00
C ARG A 262 13.71 7.13 16.95
N MET A 263 13.34 8.38 16.65
CA MET A 263 12.45 8.72 15.52
C MET A 263 12.99 8.17 14.19
N GLY A 264 14.31 8.20 13.99
CA GLY A 264 14.98 7.66 12.82
C GLY A 264 14.79 6.15 12.69
N ASP A 265 14.97 5.41 13.80
CA ASP A 265 14.77 3.97 13.86
C ASP A 265 13.31 3.55 13.75
N MET A 266 12.40 4.14 14.54
CA MET A 266 10.97 3.87 14.46
C MET A 266 10.44 4.07 13.02
N ARG A 267 10.90 5.12 12.33
CA ARG A 267 10.58 5.37 10.91
C ARG A 267 11.17 4.32 9.95
N ARG A 268 12.36 3.79 10.22
CA ARG A 268 12.97 2.70 9.43
C ARG A 268 12.22 1.39 9.64
N GLU A 269 12.01 1.02 10.89
CA GLU A 269 11.38 -0.22 11.32
C GLU A 269 9.91 -0.31 10.89
N LEU A 270 9.13 0.75 11.11
CA LEU A 270 7.73 0.81 10.67
C LEU A 270 7.60 0.65 9.15
N ARG A 271 8.53 1.21 8.36
CA ARG A 271 8.56 1.02 6.90
C ARG A 271 8.95 -0.39 6.51
N LYS A 272 9.95 -0.97 7.18
CA LYS A 272 10.38 -2.36 6.97
C LYS A 272 9.22 -3.32 7.25
N SER A 273 8.54 -3.18 8.38
CA SER A 273 7.39 -4.03 8.75
C SER A 273 6.22 -3.90 7.77
N LEU A 274 5.93 -2.69 7.26
CA LEU A 274 4.91 -2.50 6.22
C LEU A 274 5.32 -3.13 4.87
N GLY A 275 6.58 -2.99 4.45
CA GLY A 275 7.11 -3.58 3.21
C GLY A 275 7.46 -5.07 3.31
N GLN A 276 7.33 -5.67 4.50
CA GLN A 276 7.48 -7.12 4.73
C GLN A 276 6.12 -7.79 4.97
N MET A 277 5.01 -7.18 4.54
CA MET A 277 3.72 -7.86 4.52
C MET A 277 3.60 -8.86 3.37
N VAL A 278 3.02 -10.02 3.67
CA VAL A 278 2.72 -11.10 2.73
C VAL A 278 1.21 -11.23 2.51
N THR A 279 0.80 -11.82 1.39
CA THR A 279 -0.62 -12.13 1.11
C THR A 279 -1.15 -13.34 1.88
N GLU A 280 -0.29 -14.04 2.63
CA GLU A 280 -0.66 -15.22 3.42
C GLU A 280 -1.44 -14.85 4.69
N LYS A 281 -2.48 -15.64 5.00
CA LYS A 281 -3.29 -15.45 6.20
C LYS A 281 -2.46 -15.74 7.46
N GLY A 282 -2.41 -14.79 8.40
CA GLY A 282 -1.69 -14.92 9.67
C GLY A 282 -0.20 -14.54 9.63
N GLY A 283 0.48 -14.65 8.48
CA GLY A 283 1.92 -14.34 8.31
C GLY A 283 2.34 -12.90 8.67
N ASN A 284 1.39 -11.98 8.78
CA ASN A 284 1.61 -10.56 9.10
C ASN A 284 1.54 -10.21 10.60
N LYS A 285 1.35 -11.20 11.50
CA LYS A 285 1.17 -10.94 12.94
C LYS A 285 2.36 -10.20 13.55
N LYS A 286 3.59 -10.62 13.25
CA LYS A 286 4.83 -10.01 13.77
C LYS A 286 4.98 -8.55 13.34
N GLN A 287 4.80 -8.29 12.06
CA GLN A 287 4.85 -6.97 11.42
C GLN A 287 3.83 -6.02 12.06
N THR A 288 2.62 -6.52 12.30
CA THR A 288 1.54 -5.76 12.95
C THR A 288 1.87 -5.44 14.41
N THR A 289 2.32 -6.42 15.19
CA THR A 289 2.74 -6.21 16.59
C THR A 289 3.92 -5.24 16.70
N THR A 290 4.91 -5.30 15.80
CA THR A 290 5.99 -4.30 15.72
C THR A 290 5.43 -2.90 15.47
N ILE A 291 4.52 -2.73 14.51
CA ILE A 291 3.90 -1.41 14.23
C ILE A 291 3.11 -0.91 15.44
N GLN A 292 2.38 -1.79 16.14
CA GLN A 292 1.65 -1.43 17.37
C GLN A 292 2.61 -0.99 18.49
N GLY A 293 3.70 -1.72 18.72
CA GLY A 293 4.71 -1.38 19.73
C GLY A 293 5.33 0.00 19.47
N LEU A 294 5.73 0.28 18.23
CA LEU A 294 6.29 1.59 17.84
C LEU A 294 5.27 2.73 18.02
N LEU A 295 3.99 2.49 17.74
CA LEU A 295 2.94 3.49 17.95
C LEU A 295 2.64 3.69 19.45
N GLN A 296 2.74 2.64 20.27
CA GLN A 296 2.55 2.72 21.72
C GLN A 296 3.72 3.47 22.40
N GLU A 297 4.97 3.15 22.05
CA GLU A 297 6.20 3.83 22.53
C GLU A 297 6.23 5.33 22.17
N SER A 298 5.66 5.71 21.02
CA SER A 298 5.53 7.13 20.63
C SER A 298 4.38 7.87 21.32
N LEU A 299 3.51 7.14 22.03
CA LEU A 299 2.31 7.67 22.71
C LEU A 299 2.46 7.66 24.24
N SER A 300 3.25 6.76 24.81
CA SER A 300 3.61 6.74 26.25
C SER A 300 4.43 7.95 26.69
N GLY A 301 5.13 8.60 25.76
CA GLY A 301 5.99 9.76 26.03
C GLY A 301 7.45 9.42 26.36
N ASP A 302 7.83 8.14 26.34
CA ASP A 302 9.20 7.66 26.64
C ASP A 302 10.27 8.31 25.74
N VAL A 303 9.88 8.69 24.52
CA VAL A 303 10.71 9.47 23.60
C VAL A 303 10.24 10.94 23.63
N PRO A 304 11.02 11.88 24.19
CA PRO A 304 10.58 13.26 24.38
C PRO A 304 10.34 13.96 23.03
N SER A 305 9.10 14.41 22.82
CA SER A 305 8.66 15.21 21.67
C SER A 305 7.66 16.27 22.15
N SER A 306 7.43 17.34 21.39
CA SER A 306 6.45 18.35 21.81
C SER A 306 5.04 17.77 21.82
N MET A 307 4.19 18.24 22.73
CA MET A 307 2.75 18.06 22.61
C MET A 307 2.19 18.92 21.46
N VAL A 308 1.12 18.47 20.82
CA VAL A 308 0.41 19.19 19.75
C VAL A 308 -1.08 18.86 19.74
N ASP A 309 -1.93 19.85 19.48
CA ASP A 309 -3.38 19.69 19.26
C ASP A 309 -3.70 18.75 18.06
N PRO A 310 -4.41 17.61 18.27
CA PRO A 310 -4.82 16.71 17.21
C PRO A 310 -5.90 17.26 16.27
N SER A 311 -6.64 18.32 16.66
CA SER A 311 -7.73 18.90 15.87
C SER A 311 -7.27 19.32 14.47
N GLN A 312 -6.01 19.77 14.37
CA GLN A 312 -5.35 20.21 13.13
C GLN A 312 -5.19 19.11 12.08
N TYR A 313 -5.46 17.84 12.43
CA TYR A 313 -5.21 16.66 11.62
C TYR A 313 -6.46 15.79 11.36
N ILE A 314 -7.65 16.27 11.77
CA ILE A 314 -8.95 15.58 11.60
C ILE A 314 -9.98 16.44 10.87
N ALA A 315 -11.01 15.82 10.30
CA ALA A 315 -12.04 16.51 9.53
C ALA A 315 -13.19 17.05 10.41
N ASP A 316 -13.55 16.33 11.46
CA ASP A 316 -14.65 16.67 12.37
C ASP A 316 -14.15 17.46 13.59
N GLN A 317 -15.01 18.29 14.19
CA GLN A 317 -14.78 18.79 15.55
C GLN A 317 -15.09 17.69 16.57
N ARG A 318 -14.37 17.69 17.70
CA ARG A 318 -14.48 16.66 18.76
C ARG A 318 -14.33 17.30 20.13
N GLU A 319 -15.38 17.23 20.93
CA GLU A 319 -15.29 17.52 22.36
C GLU A 319 -14.85 16.28 23.16
N PRO A 320 -14.35 16.44 24.40
CA PRO A 320 -14.06 15.31 25.28
C PRO A 320 -15.27 14.37 25.41
N MET A 321 -14.99 13.07 25.49
CA MET A 321 -16.00 12.01 25.50
C MET A 321 -15.77 11.11 26.71
N ASP A 322 -16.81 10.89 27.50
CA ASP A 322 -16.73 9.98 28.66
C ASP A 322 -16.35 8.55 28.22
N GLY A 323 -15.57 7.85 29.05
CA GLY A 323 -14.99 6.55 28.76
C GLY A 323 -13.92 6.51 27.66
N ALA A 324 -13.52 7.64 27.05
CA ALA A 324 -12.43 7.66 26.07
C ALA A 324 -11.03 7.68 26.73
N LEU A 325 -10.13 6.84 26.24
CA LEU A 325 -8.76 6.67 26.77
C LEU A 325 -7.89 7.94 26.68
N HIS A 326 -8.06 8.73 25.61
CA HIS A 326 -7.33 9.98 25.41
C HIS A 326 -8.32 11.13 25.16
N ASN A 327 -8.50 11.95 26.19
CA ASN A 327 -9.35 13.15 26.17
C ASN A 327 -8.56 14.46 26.22
N GLU A 328 -7.24 14.39 26.47
CA GLU A 328 -6.31 15.52 26.47
C GLU A 328 -6.51 16.46 25.26
N ALA A 329 -6.23 17.74 25.45
CA ALA A 329 -6.28 18.72 24.36
C ALA A 329 -5.15 18.52 23.34
N GLU A 330 -4.04 17.89 23.75
CA GLU A 330 -2.84 17.68 22.95
C GLU A 330 -2.42 16.20 22.99
N LEU A 331 -1.65 15.75 22.00
CA LEU A 331 -0.99 14.43 21.99
C LEU A 331 0.50 14.57 21.64
N PRO A 332 1.35 13.57 21.97
CA PRO A 332 2.74 13.54 21.56
C PRO A 332 2.89 13.66 20.03
N SER A 333 3.65 14.66 19.59
CA SER A 333 3.82 14.95 18.17
C SER A 333 4.55 13.82 17.41
N LEU A 334 5.37 13.01 18.12
CA LEU A 334 5.97 11.79 17.57
C LEU A 334 4.94 10.72 17.20
N PHE A 335 3.88 10.53 17.99
CA PHE A 335 2.81 9.59 17.67
C PHE A 335 2.05 9.99 16.40
N LEU A 336 1.61 11.26 16.31
CA LEU A 336 0.97 11.77 15.10
C LEU A 336 1.91 11.75 13.88
N TYR A 337 3.22 11.96 14.09
CA TYR A 337 4.24 11.78 13.07
C TYR A 337 4.38 10.33 12.59
N LEU A 338 4.45 9.34 13.49
CA LEU A 338 4.55 7.93 13.08
C LEU A 338 3.27 7.46 12.38
N LEU A 339 2.09 7.89 12.84
CA LEU A 339 0.82 7.60 12.17
C LEU A 339 0.74 8.27 10.77
N ASN A 340 1.34 9.44 10.62
CA ASN A 340 1.54 10.14 9.33
C ASN A 340 2.54 9.40 8.41
N ILE A 341 3.62 8.83 8.95
CA ILE A 341 4.56 7.98 8.20
C ILE A 341 3.90 6.66 7.80
N PHE A 342 3.17 5.99 8.70
CA PHE A 342 2.38 4.79 8.45
C PHE A 342 1.41 4.99 7.29
N ALA A 343 0.55 6.00 7.39
CA ALA A 343 -0.40 6.36 6.36
C ALA A 343 0.28 6.73 5.03
N LYS A 344 1.45 7.40 5.04
CA LYS A 344 2.20 7.66 3.80
C LYS A 344 2.77 6.38 3.20
N THR A 345 3.29 5.47 4.02
CA THR A 345 3.91 4.24 3.54
C THR A 345 2.85 3.31 2.93
N ILE A 346 1.67 3.16 3.56
CA ILE A 346 0.54 2.40 2.99
C ILE A 346 0.10 2.97 1.62
N ILE A 347 -0.05 4.30 1.50
CA ILE A 347 -0.34 4.96 0.22
C ILE A 347 0.77 4.70 -0.82
N ASN A 348 2.02 4.64 -0.41
CA ASN A 348 3.15 4.29 -1.28
C ASN A 348 3.08 2.82 -1.75
N GLN A 349 2.78 1.86 -0.88
CA GLN A 349 2.68 0.44 -1.25
C GLN A 349 1.50 0.20 -2.21
N PHE A 350 0.35 0.83 -1.97
CA PHE A 350 -0.78 0.77 -2.91
C PHE A 350 -0.41 1.31 -4.31
N ILE A 351 0.39 2.37 -4.39
CA ILE A 351 0.88 2.92 -5.67
C ILE A 351 1.88 1.97 -6.35
N ASN A 352 2.84 1.43 -5.59
CA ASN A 352 3.99 0.71 -6.14
C ASN A 352 3.67 -0.74 -6.51
N GLU A 353 2.85 -1.43 -5.69
CA GLU A 353 2.66 -2.89 -5.76
C GLU A 353 1.26 -3.25 -6.26
N CYS A 354 0.23 -2.56 -5.77
CA CYS A 354 -1.16 -3.00 -5.98
C CYS A 354 -1.72 -2.66 -7.38
N GLY A 355 -1.03 -1.84 -8.18
CA GLY A 355 -1.34 -1.67 -9.60
C GLY A 355 -1.05 -2.94 -10.41
N ALA A 356 0.12 -3.55 -10.16
CA ALA A 356 0.55 -4.79 -10.80
C ALA A 356 -0.07 -6.03 -10.13
N GLN A 357 -0.07 -6.09 -8.79
CA GLN A 357 -0.60 -7.21 -8.00
C GLN A 357 -1.74 -6.75 -7.07
N PRO A 358 -2.98 -6.57 -7.56
CA PRO A 358 -4.12 -6.13 -6.75
C PRO A 358 -4.33 -6.91 -5.44
N LYS A 359 -4.05 -8.23 -5.44
CA LYS A 359 -4.17 -9.08 -4.24
C LYS A 359 -3.25 -8.67 -3.08
N ALA A 360 -2.17 -7.93 -3.32
CA ALA A 360 -1.31 -7.37 -2.28
C ALA A 360 -1.99 -6.25 -1.45
N ALA A 361 -3.09 -5.67 -1.94
CA ALA A 361 -3.83 -4.64 -1.22
C ALA A 361 -4.54 -5.17 0.03
N ASP A 362 -4.91 -6.45 0.08
CA ASP A 362 -5.69 -6.99 1.19
C ASP A 362 -4.94 -6.97 2.54
N PRO A 363 -3.71 -7.50 2.70
CA PRO A 363 -2.98 -7.40 3.96
C PRO A 363 -2.71 -5.95 4.38
N LEU A 364 -2.37 -5.07 3.43
CA LEU A 364 -2.20 -3.64 3.68
C LEU A 364 -3.49 -2.99 4.22
N GLY A 365 -4.64 -3.36 3.65
CA GLY A 365 -5.97 -2.92 4.08
C GLY A 365 -6.38 -3.49 5.46
N VAL A 366 -6.03 -4.74 5.78
CA VAL A 366 -6.21 -5.32 7.11
C VAL A 366 -5.41 -4.53 8.14
N VAL A 367 -4.12 -4.31 7.93
CA VAL A 367 -3.26 -3.61 8.90
C VAL A 367 -3.66 -2.13 9.03
N ALA A 368 -4.03 -1.46 7.93
CA ALA A 368 -4.61 -0.11 7.99
C ALA A 368 -5.85 -0.07 8.90
N ALA A 369 -6.82 -0.96 8.66
CA ALA A 369 -8.06 -1.01 9.43
C ALA A 369 -7.81 -1.39 10.89
N GLN A 370 -6.96 -2.39 11.16
CA GLN A 370 -6.61 -2.82 12.51
C GLN A 370 -5.98 -1.69 13.32
N ILE A 371 -4.95 -1.02 12.79
CA ILE A 371 -4.28 0.10 13.48
C ILE A 371 -5.25 1.25 13.73
N PHE A 372 -5.98 1.74 12.71
CA PHE A 372 -6.88 2.87 12.91
C PHE A 372 -8.15 2.54 13.73
N SER A 373 -8.49 1.26 13.93
CA SER A 373 -9.58 0.81 14.82
C SER A 373 -9.16 0.62 16.29
N HIS A 374 -7.86 0.67 16.58
CA HIS A 374 -7.33 0.27 17.87
C HIS A 374 -7.63 1.35 18.93
N LYS A 375 -8.39 1.00 19.97
CA LYS A 375 -8.93 1.98 20.94
C LYS A 375 -7.87 2.86 21.60
N ALA A 376 -6.68 2.32 21.89
CA ALA A 376 -5.55 3.08 22.44
C ALA A 376 -4.94 4.11 21.46
N TYR A 377 -5.38 4.18 20.21
CA TYR A 377 -5.00 5.19 19.22
C TYR A 377 -6.18 6.10 18.83
N HIS A 378 -7.30 6.04 19.57
CA HIS A 378 -8.43 6.94 19.40
C HIS A 378 -8.20 8.22 20.21
N TRP A 379 -8.59 9.36 19.64
CA TRP A 379 -8.63 10.64 20.33
C TRP A 379 -10.08 11.12 20.44
N ARG A 380 -10.52 11.43 21.67
CA ARG A 380 -11.90 11.80 22.02
C ARG A 380 -12.91 10.80 21.46
N GLY A 381 -12.67 9.53 21.81
CA GLY A 381 -13.46 8.34 21.43
C GLY A 381 -13.36 7.90 19.97
N LYS A 382 -12.84 8.73 19.06
CA LYS A 382 -12.88 8.53 17.61
C LYS A 382 -11.50 8.26 17.00
N THR A 383 -11.48 7.53 15.88
CA THR A 383 -10.27 7.13 15.15
C THR A 383 -9.51 8.34 14.56
N LEU A 384 -8.23 8.18 14.23
CA LEU A 384 -7.42 9.21 13.54
C LEU A 384 -7.25 8.93 12.02
N ILE A 385 -8.21 8.23 11.43
CA ILE A 385 -8.22 7.79 10.01
C ILE A 385 -8.06 8.93 9.00
N ASP A 386 -8.45 10.16 9.37
CA ASP A 386 -8.35 11.35 8.54
C ASP A 386 -6.90 11.62 8.08
N ILE A 387 -5.90 11.19 8.86
CA ILE A 387 -4.47 11.29 8.53
C ILE A 387 -4.10 10.43 7.30
N LEU A 388 -4.83 9.34 7.06
CA LEU A 388 -4.76 8.52 5.85
C LEU A 388 -5.67 9.07 4.74
N MET A 389 -6.90 9.47 5.06
CA MET A 389 -7.85 9.97 4.06
C MET A 389 -7.42 11.30 3.43
N ALA A 390 -6.70 12.16 4.17
CA ALA A 390 -6.03 13.35 3.64
C ALA A 390 -4.99 13.03 2.57
N LYS A 391 -4.32 11.87 2.65
CA LYS A 391 -3.36 11.42 1.64
C LYS A 391 -4.06 10.78 0.46
N TYR A 392 -5.09 9.98 0.71
CA TYR A 392 -5.96 9.42 -0.32
C TYR A 392 -6.59 10.51 -1.19
N ARG A 393 -7.13 11.56 -0.56
CA ARG A 393 -7.69 12.73 -1.21
C ARG A 393 -6.73 13.44 -2.17
N VAL A 394 -5.44 13.48 -1.86
CA VAL A 394 -4.41 14.12 -2.68
C VAL A 394 -3.81 13.15 -3.71
N ALA A 395 -3.77 11.85 -3.44
CA ALA A 395 -3.20 10.83 -4.32
C ALA A 395 -4.19 10.31 -5.37
N CYS A 396 -5.48 10.18 -5.01
CA CYS A 396 -6.58 9.76 -5.87
C CYS A 396 -7.85 10.62 -5.59
N PRO A 397 -7.92 11.85 -6.12
CA PRO A 397 -9.04 12.77 -5.90
C PRO A 397 -10.41 12.26 -6.37
N VAL A 398 -10.45 11.41 -7.39
CA VAL A 398 -11.70 10.94 -8.02
C VAL A 398 -12.58 10.13 -7.05
N LEU A 399 -11.98 9.42 -6.08
CA LEU A 399 -12.70 8.74 -4.98
C LEU A 399 -13.50 9.73 -4.10
N PHE A 400 -13.14 11.01 -4.11
CA PHE A 400 -13.79 12.06 -3.35
C PHE A 400 -14.76 12.89 -4.21
N GLY A 401 -15.00 12.48 -5.47
CA GLY A 401 -15.88 13.15 -6.41
C GLY A 401 -15.23 14.28 -7.21
N TYR A 402 -13.91 14.41 -7.19
CA TYR A 402 -13.20 15.38 -8.03
C TYR A 402 -13.09 14.91 -9.48
N ARG A 403 -13.15 15.87 -10.40
CA ARG A 403 -13.24 15.69 -11.85
C ARG A 403 -12.39 16.73 -12.58
N GLY A 404 -11.97 16.45 -13.81
CA GLY A 404 -11.25 17.39 -14.67
C GLY A 404 -10.84 16.73 -16.00
N SER A 405 -10.43 17.53 -17.00
CA SER A 405 -9.97 17.00 -18.28
C SER A 405 -8.48 16.62 -18.26
N GLU A 406 -8.18 15.41 -18.73
CA GLU A 406 -6.82 14.86 -18.85
C GLU A 406 -5.99 15.54 -19.96
N SER A 407 -6.62 16.32 -20.84
CA SER A 407 -5.93 17.18 -21.81
C SER A 407 -5.43 18.51 -21.23
N THR A 408 -5.83 18.87 -20.01
CA THR A 408 -5.53 20.19 -19.41
C THR A 408 -4.60 20.07 -18.20
N GLU A 409 -3.67 21.02 -18.01
CA GLU A 409 -2.82 21.08 -16.81
C GLU A 409 -3.67 21.11 -15.52
N GLN A 410 -4.68 21.98 -15.46
CA GLN A 410 -5.56 22.12 -14.29
C GLN A 410 -6.38 20.86 -14.01
N GLY A 411 -6.89 20.19 -15.06
CA GLY A 411 -7.60 18.93 -14.94
C GLY A 411 -6.70 17.79 -14.46
N ARG A 412 -5.46 17.69 -14.98
CA ARG A 412 -4.44 16.77 -14.49
C ARG A 412 -4.15 16.96 -13.00
N ILE A 413 -4.02 18.21 -12.51
CA ILE A 413 -3.91 18.49 -11.07
C ILE A 413 -5.16 18.02 -10.31
N ARG A 414 -6.37 18.34 -10.79
CA ARG A 414 -7.64 17.96 -10.16
C ARG A 414 -7.85 16.44 -10.10
N LEU A 415 -7.26 15.68 -11.03
CA LEU A 415 -7.27 14.21 -11.07
C LEU A 415 -6.11 13.55 -10.30
N GLY A 416 -5.18 14.30 -9.69
CA GLY A 416 -4.06 13.70 -8.95
C GLY A 416 -2.94 13.14 -9.84
N TRP A 417 -2.80 13.69 -11.05
CA TRP A 417 -1.61 13.51 -11.88
C TRP A 417 -0.41 14.22 -11.21
N ARG A 418 0.80 13.69 -11.40
CA ARG A 418 2.03 14.28 -10.84
C ARG A 418 2.93 14.83 -11.94
N LYS A 419 3.80 15.76 -11.57
CA LYS A 419 4.96 16.13 -12.37
C LYS A 419 6.18 15.44 -11.77
N ASP A 420 6.98 14.80 -12.62
CA ASP A 420 8.20 14.08 -12.26
C ASP A 420 9.36 14.81 -12.95
N GLY A 421 10.14 15.54 -12.16
CA GLY A 421 11.06 16.56 -12.69
C GLY A 421 10.28 17.68 -13.41
N ALA A 422 10.64 17.96 -14.66
CA ALA A 422 10.01 18.98 -15.48
C ALA A 422 8.71 18.51 -16.19
N GLY A 423 8.53 17.19 -16.38
CA GLY A 423 7.44 16.63 -17.17
C GLY A 423 6.24 16.15 -16.34
N TRP A 424 5.12 15.85 -16.99
CA TRP A 424 4.03 15.06 -16.41
C TRP A 424 4.43 13.57 -16.35
N THR A 425 4.01 12.85 -15.31
CA THR A 425 4.08 11.37 -15.26
C THR A 425 3.48 10.77 -16.54
N PRO A 426 4.06 9.71 -17.15
CA PRO A 426 3.43 9.00 -18.27
C PRO A 426 2.02 8.48 -17.94
N GLU A 427 1.13 8.40 -18.94
CA GLU A 427 -0.27 7.98 -18.72
C GLU A 427 -0.36 6.57 -18.11
N GLN A 428 0.39 5.59 -18.61
CA GLN A 428 0.39 4.24 -18.05
C GLN A 428 0.77 4.22 -16.56
N GLN A 429 1.82 4.95 -16.18
CA GLN A 429 2.23 5.06 -14.77
C GLN A 429 1.19 5.81 -13.92
N HIS A 430 0.43 6.75 -14.50
CA HIS A 430 -0.72 7.35 -13.84
C HIS A 430 -1.83 6.33 -13.62
N ILE A 431 -2.16 5.53 -14.64
CA ILE A 431 -3.20 4.49 -14.63
C ILE A 431 -2.88 3.42 -13.59
N ASP A 432 -1.66 2.88 -13.55
CA ASP A 432 -1.26 1.84 -12.60
C ASP A 432 -1.30 2.33 -11.15
N LYS A 433 -0.79 3.55 -10.90
CA LYS A 433 -0.90 4.27 -9.62
C LYS A 433 -2.37 4.44 -9.20
N MET A 434 -3.27 4.77 -10.14
CA MET A 434 -4.69 4.97 -9.85
C MET A 434 -5.43 3.67 -9.57
N LYS A 435 -5.17 2.62 -10.37
CA LYS A 435 -5.65 1.26 -10.14
C LYS A 435 -5.23 0.76 -8.76
N GLY A 436 -3.94 0.83 -8.42
CA GLY A 436 -3.42 0.38 -7.13
C GLY A 436 -4.02 1.14 -5.93
N LEU A 437 -4.22 2.45 -6.06
CA LEU A 437 -4.92 3.26 -5.05
C LEU A 437 -6.41 2.89 -4.92
N ALA A 438 -7.09 2.60 -6.02
CA ALA A 438 -8.50 2.21 -6.05
C ALA A 438 -8.74 0.86 -5.34
N VAL A 439 -7.92 -0.14 -5.69
CA VAL A 439 -7.91 -1.46 -5.03
C VAL A 439 -7.61 -1.28 -3.53
N GLY A 440 -6.60 -0.50 -3.18
CA GLY A 440 -6.27 -0.20 -1.78
C GLY A 440 -7.38 0.50 -0.99
N TYR A 441 -8.20 1.32 -1.65
CA TYR A 441 -9.31 2.02 -1.01
C TYR A 441 -10.45 1.06 -0.71
N ALA A 442 -10.80 0.19 -1.66
CA ALA A 442 -11.75 -0.90 -1.47
C ALA A 442 -11.27 -1.88 -0.37
N ALA A 443 -9.97 -2.20 -0.35
CA ALA A 443 -9.32 -3.03 0.67
C ALA A 443 -9.41 -2.46 2.11
N ILE A 444 -9.66 -1.17 2.28
CA ILE A 444 -9.87 -0.53 3.59
C ILE A 444 -11.37 -0.40 3.89
N SER A 445 -12.15 0.09 2.92
CA SER A 445 -13.55 0.47 3.11
C SER A 445 -14.52 -0.72 3.18
N LEU A 446 -14.21 -1.83 2.50
CA LEU A 446 -15.01 -3.06 2.51
C LEU A 446 -14.47 -4.09 3.52
N ARG A 447 -14.17 -3.62 4.74
CA ARG A 447 -13.80 -4.47 5.89
C ARG A 447 -14.99 -4.74 6.78
N ASP A 448 -15.22 -6.02 7.07
CA ASP A 448 -16.20 -6.40 8.08
C ASP A 448 -15.61 -6.27 9.49
N PHE A 449 -16.41 -5.70 10.38
CA PHE A 449 -16.13 -5.52 11.81
C PHE A 449 -17.23 -6.14 12.68
N SER A 450 -18.21 -6.85 12.10
CA SER A 450 -19.33 -7.50 12.82
C SER A 450 -18.88 -8.43 13.96
N LYS A 451 -17.69 -9.04 13.82
CA LYS A 451 -17.05 -9.95 14.79
C LYS A 451 -15.95 -9.27 15.63
N SER A 452 -15.91 -7.93 15.66
CA SER A 452 -14.88 -7.15 16.35
C SER A 452 -15.46 -6.23 17.42
N ALA A 453 -14.78 -6.12 18.56
CA ALA A 453 -15.11 -5.16 19.61
C ALA A 453 -14.63 -3.72 19.30
N ASN A 454 -14.02 -3.49 18.13
CA ASN A 454 -13.57 -2.18 17.66
C ASN A 454 -14.51 -1.61 16.59
N THR A 455 -14.66 -0.29 16.56
CA THR A 455 -15.42 0.41 15.51
C THR A 455 -14.64 0.39 14.18
N ASN A 456 -15.32 0.13 13.06
CA ASN A 456 -14.71 0.25 11.73
C ASN A 456 -14.25 1.71 11.49
N PRO A 457 -12.96 1.98 11.22
CA PRO A 457 -12.45 3.34 11.04
C PRO A 457 -12.93 4.00 9.74
N TRP A 458 -13.33 3.22 8.73
CA TRP A 458 -13.77 3.74 7.43
C TRP A 458 -14.85 2.82 6.82
N PRO A 459 -16.12 2.94 7.24
CA PRO A 459 -17.16 1.95 6.96
C PRO A 459 -17.56 1.84 5.47
N PRO A 460 -18.21 0.74 5.06
CA PRO A 460 -18.66 0.50 3.67
C PRO A 460 -19.51 1.63 3.06
N SER A 461 -20.21 2.44 3.88
CA SER A 461 -20.95 3.62 3.41
C SER A 461 -20.04 4.65 2.73
N LYS A 462 -18.75 4.69 3.07
CA LYS A 462 -17.74 5.51 2.38
C LYS A 462 -17.39 4.91 1.00
N TYR A 463 -17.31 3.59 0.86
CA TYR A 463 -17.17 2.92 -0.45
C TYR A 463 -18.35 3.26 -1.37
N TRP A 464 -19.58 3.06 -0.88
CA TRP A 464 -20.80 3.41 -1.61
C TRP A 464 -20.80 4.88 -2.03
N THR A 465 -20.44 5.79 -1.13
CA THR A 465 -20.35 7.23 -1.40
C THR A 465 -19.32 7.54 -2.51
N SER A 466 -18.15 6.89 -2.51
CA SER A 466 -17.13 7.06 -3.55
C SER A 466 -17.58 6.52 -4.90
N LEU A 467 -18.18 5.32 -4.94
CA LEU A 467 -18.71 4.71 -6.16
C LEU A 467 -19.82 5.60 -6.75
N ALA A 468 -20.79 6.02 -5.94
CA ALA A 468 -21.89 6.90 -6.34
C ALA A 468 -21.40 8.23 -6.92
N ARG A 469 -20.37 8.85 -6.32
CA ARG A 469 -19.77 10.11 -6.83
C ARG A 469 -19.11 9.96 -8.20
N ILE A 470 -18.56 8.79 -8.50
CA ILE A 470 -17.97 8.48 -9.81
C ILE A 470 -19.06 8.24 -10.85
N VAL A 471 -19.98 7.30 -10.60
CA VAL A 471 -21.01 6.91 -11.60
C VAL A 471 -22.02 8.02 -11.89
N ASN A 472 -22.26 8.93 -10.94
CA ASN A 472 -23.07 10.15 -11.13
C ASN A 472 -22.25 11.32 -11.69
N THR A 473 -21.23 11.05 -12.51
CA THR A 473 -20.48 12.07 -13.27
C THR A 473 -21.21 12.40 -14.58
N PRO A 474 -21.47 13.69 -14.90
CA PRO A 474 -22.05 14.08 -16.18
C PRO A 474 -21.24 13.57 -17.38
N PRO A 475 -21.87 13.15 -18.49
CA PRO A 475 -21.22 12.57 -19.67
C PRO A 475 -19.97 13.31 -20.18
N ALA A 476 -19.95 14.64 -20.13
CA ALA A 476 -18.84 15.49 -20.58
C ALA A 476 -17.68 15.63 -19.57
N GLU A 477 -17.86 15.20 -18.32
CA GLU A 477 -16.83 15.22 -17.27
C GLU A 477 -16.21 13.83 -17.01
N ILE A 478 -16.66 12.78 -17.73
CA ILE A 478 -16.15 11.40 -17.57
C ILE A 478 -14.74 11.29 -18.14
N SER A 479 -13.79 10.78 -17.35
CA SER A 479 -12.37 10.66 -17.71
C SER A 479 -11.83 9.22 -17.62
N ASN A 480 -10.74 8.93 -18.34
CA ASN A 480 -10.10 7.60 -18.35
C ASN A 480 -9.73 7.16 -16.92
N THR A 481 -9.17 8.08 -16.14
CA THR A 481 -8.82 7.95 -14.72
C THR A 481 -10.00 7.48 -13.87
N GLN A 482 -11.21 8.04 -14.09
CA GLN A 482 -12.39 7.64 -13.33
C GLN A 482 -12.80 6.19 -13.63
N CYS A 483 -12.77 5.77 -14.89
CA CYS A 483 -13.10 4.40 -15.28
C CYS A 483 -12.08 3.38 -14.76
N VAL A 484 -10.78 3.73 -14.79
CA VAL A 484 -9.70 2.92 -14.20
C VAL A 484 -9.89 2.74 -12.69
N VAL A 485 -10.24 3.82 -11.97
CA VAL A 485 -10.51 3.74 -10.52
C VAL A 485 -11.79 2.96 -10.24
N LEU A 486 -12.85 3.16 -11.01
CA LEU A 486 -14.11 2.42 -10.85
C LEU A 486 -13.91 0.91 -11.05
N ARG A 487 -13.14 0.50 -12.08
CA ARG A 487 -12.75 -0.90 -12.29
C ARG A 487 -11.93 -1.42 -11.11
N GLY A 488 -10.88 -0.70 -10.72
CA GLY A 488 -9.99 -1.09 -9.62
C GLY A 488 -10.65 -1.15 -8.23
N MET A 489 -11.75 -0.42 -8.01
CA MET A 489 -12.58 -0.56 -6.81
C MET A 489 -13.34 -1.90 -6.77
N ILE A 490 -13.75 -2.41 -7.94
CA ILE A 490 -14.68 -3.54 -8.06
C ILE A 490 -13.96 -4.88 -8.29
N GLU A 491 -12.92 -4.93 -9.13
CA GLU A 491 -12.35 -6.12 -9.79
C GLU A 491 -11.85 -7.29 -8.89
N ILE A 492 -11.80 -7.13 -7.57
CA ILE A 492 -11.52 -8.21 -6.60
C ILE A 492 -12.34 -8.08 -5.29
N TYR A 493 -13.39 -7.27 -5.27
CA TYR A 493 -14.14 -6.88 -4.07
C TYR A 493 -15.67 -6.85 -4.24
N GLU A 494 -16.17 -7.27 -5.39
CA GLU A 494 -17.58 -7.42 -5.71
C GLU A 494 -18.33 -8.32 -4.72
N GLU A 495 -17.75 -9.45 -4.30
CA GLU A 495 -18.33 -10.33 -3.28
C GLU A 495 -18.56 -9.60 -1.95
N ARG A 496 -17.56 -8.82 -1.50
CA ARG A 496 -17.65 -8.05 -0.25
C ARG A 496 -18.63 -6.89 -0.37
N PHE A 497 -18.72 -6.26 -1.55
CA PHE A 497 -19.68 -5.21 -1.80
C PHE A 497 -21.12 -5.74 -1.78
N ILE A 498 -21.35 -6.91 -2.39
CA ILE A 498 -22.63 -7.64 -2.34
C ILE A 498 -22.94 -8.11 -0.91
N LEU A 499 -21.96 -8.56 -0.13
CA LEU A 499 -22.14 -8.95 1.27
C LEU A 499 -22.68 -7.81 2.15
N PHE A 500 -22.29 -6.55 1.91
CA PHE A 500 -22.77 -5.39 2.69
C PHE A 500 -24.09 -4.78 2.20
N TYR A 501 -24.45 -4.98 0.92
CA TYR A 501 -25.55 -4.23 0.28
C TYR A 501 -26.55 -5.08 -0.51
N GLY A 502 -26.34 -6.39 -0.64
CA GLY A 502 -27.22 -7.33 -1.33
C GLY A 502 -27.59 -6.87 -2.74
N SER A 503 -28.89 -6.85 -3.03
CA SER A 503 -29.44 -6.39 -4.32
C SER A 503 -29.11 -4.94 -4.67
N ALA A 504 -28.89 -4.06 -3.68
CA ALA A 504 -28.50 -2.68 -3.93
C ALA A 504 -27.06 -2.59 -4.48
N ALA A 505 -26.15 -3.48 -4.08
CA ALA A 505 -24.84 -3.59 -4.73
C ALA A 505 -24.96 -4.09 -6.17
N ILE A 506 -25.85 -5.05 -6.47
CA ILE A 506 -26.07 -5.52 -7.83
C ILE A 506 -26.57 -4.38 -8.74
N ALA A 507 -27.52 -3.57 -8.27
CA ALA A 507 -27.97 -2.37 -8.99
C ALA A 507 -26.86 -1.33 -9.18
N ALA A 508 -26.02 -1.10 -8.17
CA ALA A 508 -24.86 -0.22 -8.27
C ALA A 508 -23.78 -0.75 -9.25
N LEU A 509 -23.57 -2.07 -9.30
CA LEU A 509 -22.65 -2.72 -10.25
C LEU A 509 -23.17 -2.63 -11.70
N ARG A 510 -24.48 -2.80 -11.93
CA ARG A 510 -25.13 -2.52 -13.23
C ARG A 510 -24.87 -1.09 -13.68
N SER A 511 -25.13 -0.10 -12.82
CA SER A 511 -24.93 1.30 -13.18
C SER A 511 -23.43 1.62 -13.40
N ALA A 512 -22.53 1.01 -12.63
CA ALA A 512 -21.07 1.19 -12.76
C ALA A 512 -20.45 0.54 -14.00
N LEU A 513 -20.87 -0.68 -14.37
CA LEU A 513 -20.21 -1.49 -15.40
C LEU A 513 -20.94 -1.52 -16.76
N ILE A 514 -22.21 -1.11 -16.81
CA ILE A 514 -23.02 -1.08 -18.04
C ILE A 514 -23.45 0.35 -18.35
N GLU A 515 -24.20 1.01 -17.46
CA GLU A 515 -24.74 2.33 -17.77
C GLU A 515 -23.66 3.41 -17.89
N PHE A 516 -22.70 3.47 -16.95
CA PHE A 516 -21.65 4.48 -16.92
C PHE A 516 -20.73 4.46 -18.16
N PRO A 517 -20.19 3.32 -18.63
CA PRO A 517 -19.43 3.28 -19.88
C PRO A 517 -20.30 3.54 -21.14
N HIS A 518 -21.62 3.31 -21.09
CA HIS A 518 -22.52 3.79 -22.15
C HIS A 518 -22.66 5.32 -22.14
N LYS A 519 -22.86 5.93 -20.95
CA LYS A 519 -22.97 7.40 -20.73
C LYS A 519 -21.70 8.18 -21.14
N ALA A 520 -20.52 7.54 -21.16
CA ALA A 520 -19.26 8.19 -21.55
C ALA A 520 -19.23 8.60 -23.03
N LEU A 521 -19.04 9.91 -23.32
CA LEU A 521 -19.01 10.44 -24.69
C LEU A 521 -17.77 9.97 -25.48
N ILE A 522 -16.61 9.94 -24.82
CA ILE A 522 -15.33 9.51 -25.41
C ILE A 522 -15.08 8.06 -24.98
N LYS A 523 -14.85 7.16 -25.94
CA LYS A 523 -14.50 5.76 -25.65
C LYS A 523 -12.98 5.60 -25.45
N THR A 524 -12.56 5.64 -24.19
CA THR A 524 -11.17 5.39 -23.77
C THR A 524 -10.96 3.90 -23.42
N PRO A 525 -9.70 3.40 -23.31
CA PRO A 525 -9.42 2.04 -22.85
C PRO A 525 -10.06 1.71 -21.49
N GLY A 526 -10.10 2.68 -20.56
CA GLY A 526 -10.79 2.55 -19.28
C GLY A 526 -12.31 2.36 -19.43
N THR A 527 -12.97 3.11 -20.33
CA THR A 527 -14.42 2.93 -20.57
C THR A 527 -14.73 1.56 -21.15
N SER A 528 -13.96 1.09 -22.13
CA SER A 528 -14.12 -0.25 -22.73
C SER A 528 -13.77 -1.37 -21.73
N GLY A 529 -12.90 -1.09 -20.76
CA GLY A 529 -12.53 -2.01 -19.69
C GLY A 529 -13.63 -2.27 -18.65
N LEU A 530 -14.71 -1.47 -18.59
CA LEU A 530 -15.81 -1.66 -17.63
C LEU A 530 -16.81 -2.76 -18.07
N PRO A 531 -17.35 -2.78 -19.31
CA PRO A 531 -18.19 -3.89 -19.78
C PRO A 531 -17.46 -5.23 -19.82
N VAL A 532 -16.15 -5.23 -20.09
CA VAL A 532 -15.30 -6.44 -20.00
C VAL A 532 -15.28 -7.00 -18.57
N LEU A 533 -15.29 -6.16 -17.53
CA LEU A 533 -15.42 -6.64 -16.17
C LEU A 533 -16.82 -7.24 -15.90
N ALA A 534 -17.91 -6.65 -16.42
CA ALA A 534 -19.24 -7.26 -16.30
C ALA A 534 -19.30 -8.65 -16.98
N GLN A 535 -18.66 -8.83 -18.13
CA GLN A 535 -18.55 -10.13 -18.80
C GLN A 535 -17.73 -11.15 -17.98
N ILE A 536 -16.65 -10.71 -17.33
CA ILE A 536 -15.84 -11.53 -16.42
C ILE A 536 -16.68 -11.97 -15.21
N LEU A 537 -17.41 -11.05 -14.56
CA LEU A 537 -18.27 -11.39 -13.41
C LEU A 537 -19.41 -12.34 -13.80
N LYS A 538 -20.02 -12.16 -14.99
CA LYS A 538 -21.01 -13.10 -15.50
C LYS A 538 -20.43 -14.50 -15.76
N ARG A 539 -19.19 -14.58 -16.24
CA ARG A 539 -18.50 -15.85 -16.55
C ARG A 539 -18.02 -16.58 -15.28
N ASP A 540 -17.43 -15.86 -14.34
CA ASP A 540 -16.65 -16.44 -13.23
C ASP A 540 -17.47 -16.64 -11.95
N ILE A 541 -18.45 -15.76 -11.67
CA ILE A 541 -19.33 -15.85 -10.49
C ILE A 541 -20.82 -15.94 -10.86
N GLY A 542 -21.16 -16.06 -12.15
CA GLY A 542 -22.55 -16.18 -12.62
C GLY A 542 -23.40 -14.91 -12.44
N LEU A 543 -22.78 -13.75 -12.16
CA LEU A 543 -23.51 -12.52 -11.83
C LEU A 543 -24.04 -11.85 -13.10
N GLU A 544 -25.36 -11.94 -13.31
CA GLU A 544 -26.04 -11.21 -14.39
C GLU A 544 -26.33 -9.76 -13.95
N LEU A 545 -25.57 -8.84 -14.56
CA LEU A 545 -25.76 -7.38 -14.46
C LEU A 545 -26.60 -6.87 -15.63
#